data_AF-U2QJ64-F1
#
_entry.id   AF-U2QJ64-F1
#
_cell.length_a   1.000
_cell.length_b   1.000
_cell.length_c   1.000
_cell.angle_alpha   90.00
_cell.angle_beta   90.00
_cell.angle_gamma   90.00
#
_symmetry.space_group_name_H-M   'P 1'
#
loop_
_entity.id
_entity.type
_entity.pdbx_description
1 polymer ?
#
loop_
_entity_poly.entity_id
_entity_poly.type
_entity_poly.pdbx_seq_one_letter_code
_entity_poly.pdbx_strand_id
1 'polypeptide(L)'
;MRKVLLAVALCAILSACGKDDSGNNENKPTTPPKKEEPTPPQAQSKEVKDEEIITYFGLDKSLTVQQALEKAKSTSGAKTIGGREINVTGVNEVSRDEKAGAFVVKVAGSAAGDAFEKTVAFTGFAQQPTDEWIARYVKVAWKSGVDYQKEFDFDELYRLKNTAKFTAKYLSQFIDFTASEPSEARIYTFTQDDLNKIEVKKIEYKPSSSGEGTISFSITYNNILGNTSGGSDRSLSLSFNKDSYYQRQVTVNTVAAKSLYMHGVYENLPVFYASLLQYDEKKFIPQVEHKAKNDSDNSIDVTLKLMDSNKKETEVARFSLTLKGFKPLTDLKNDLVLANSSELGTYFGQKFRDSNDGDKLSQVRQYDVKSWIDKAQKSIRRGGNLIELSSQEVKQGNGSSIVRVWKPSSGHGTNLDIYLSNPRFKVTEASKKGHFLHLKLNLEAVNEVSLDNVMLSLDVHLLQ
;
A
#
# COMPACT_ATOMS: atom_id res chain seq x y z
N MET A 1 8.65 0.82 -19.32
CA MET A 1 7.42 0.24 -19.90
C MET A 1 7.77 -0.43 -21.22
N ARG A 2 7.56 -1.75 -21.35
CA ARG A 2 7.58 -2.48 -22.64
C ARG A 2 6.25 -3.24 -22.73
N LYS A 3 5.46 -2.99 -23.78
CA LYS A 3 4.20 -3.70 -24.03
C LYS A 3 4.47 -4.81 -25.04
N VAL A 4 4.21 -6.06 -24.66
CA VAL A 4 4.18 -7.20 -25.58
C VAL A 4 2.74 -7.35 -26.05
N LEU A 5 2.53 -7.33 -27.37
CA LEU A 5 1.24 -7.61 -27.99
C LEU A 5 1.06 -9.12 -28.12
N LEU A 6 -0.08 -9.63 -27.66
CA LEU A 6 -0.47 -11.04 -27.80
C LEU A 6 -1.71 -11.08 -28.68
N ALA A 7 -1.57 -11.63 -29.89
CA ALA A 7 -2.65 -11.71 -30.87
C ALA A 7 -3.49 -12.97 -30.62
N VAL A 8 -4.80 -12.79 -30.45
CA VAL A 8 -5.78 -13.88 -30.37
C VAL A 8 -6.55 -13.92 -31.68
N ALA A 9 -6.43 -15.02 -32.42
CA ALA A 9 -7.20 -15.24 -33.65
C ALA A 9 -8.48 -16.03 -33.34
N LEU A 10 -9.64 -15.37 -33.46
CA LEU A 10 -10.92 -16.06 -33.64
C LEU A 10 -11.12 -16.39 -35.12
N CYS A 11 -11.60 -17.60 -35.42
CA CYS A 11 -12.52 -17.84 -36.53
C CYS A 11 -13.38 -19.08 -36.24
N ALA A 12 -14.61 -19.07 -36.76
CA ALA A 12 -15.67 -20.01 -36.36
C ALA A 12 -15.96 -21.08 -37.43
N ILE A 13 -16.28 -22.27 -36.94
CA ILE A 13 -17.32 -23.23 -37.36
C ILE A 13 -17.84 -23.13 -38.82
N LEU A 14 -17.76 -24.25 -39.56
CA LEU A 14 -18.89 -24.81 -40.32
C LEU A 14 -18.74 -26.34 -40.46
N SER A 15 -19.86 -27.06 -40.52
CA SER A 15 -19.94 -28.53 -40.47
C SER A 15 -20.57 -29.12 -41.75
N ALA A 16 -20.07 -30.29 -42.20
CA ALA A 16 -20.78 -31.40 -42.89
C ALA A 16 -19.70 -32.37 -43.45
N CYS A 17 -19.52 -33.59 -42.95
CA CYS A 17 -20.38 -34.81 -43.04
C CYS A 17 -20.18 -35.60 -44.34
N GLY A 18 -19.89 -36.91 -44.21
CA GLY A 18 -19.97 -37.88 -45.31
C GLY A 18 -18.77 -38.81 -45.45
N LYS A 19 -18.85 -40.00 -44.84
CA LYS A 19 -18.32 -41.25 -45.39
C LYS A 19 -19.47 -42.25 -45.40
N ASP A 20 -19.62 -42.98 -46.50
CA ASP A 20 -19.84 -44.43 -46.50
C ASP A 20 -19.71 -44.97 -47.94
N ASP A 21 -19.27 -46.22 -48.06
CA ASP A 21 -19.00 -46.91 -49.32
C ASP A 21 -20.30 -47.47 -49.99
N SER A 22 -20.20 -47.92 -51.25
CA SER A 22 -21.36 -48.29 -52.09
C SER A 22 -21.31 -49.69 -52.72
N GLY A 23 -22.49 -50.32 -52.85
CA GLY A 23 -22.81 -51.50 -53.69
C GLY A 23 -22.75 -52.86 -52.97
N ASN A 24 -23.59 -53.89 -53.26
CA ASN A 24 -24.76 -54.13 -54.15
C ASN A 24 -25.62 -55.28 -53.50
N ASN A 25 -26.73 -55.87 -54.00
CA ASN A 25 -27.42 -55.87 -55.31
C ASN A 25 -28.93 -56.27 -55.19
N GLU A 26 -29.63 -56.33 -56.35
CA GLU A 26 -30.73 -57.28 -56.71
C GLU A 26 -32.17 -57.21 -56.10
N ASN A 27 -33.04 -56.48 -56.82
CA ASN A 27 -34.28 -56.93 -57.50
C ASN A 27 -35.19 -58.06 -56.93
N LYS A 28 -36.44 -57.70 -56.53
CA LYS A 28 -37.74 -58.18 -57.15
C LYS A 28 -38.97 -57.38 -56.61
N PRO A 29 -40.21 -57.50 -57.16
CA PRO A 29 -41.02 -56.29 -57.44
C PRO A 29 -42.38 -56.14 -56.72
N THR A 30 -42.76 -54.87 -56.53
CA THR A 30 -44.10 -54.25 -56.63
C THR A 30 -45.31 -54.73 -55.78
N THR A 31 -45.73 -53.87 -54.83
CA THR A 31 -47.16 -53.63 -54.49
C THR A 31 -47.35 -52.14 -54.10
N PRO A 32 -48.48 -51.46 -54.40
CA PRO A 32 -48.67 -50.03 -54.09
C PRO A 32 -48.80 -49.72 -52.57
N PRO A 33 -48.58 -48.46 -52.14
CA PRO A 33 -48.32 -48.13 -50.74
C PRO A 33 -49.57 -48.19 -49.85
N LYS A 34 -49.43 -48.84 -48.70
CA LYS A 34 -50.35 -48.72 -47.57
C LYS A 34 -49.78 -47.64 -46.62
N LYS A 35 -50.63 -46.72 -46.15
CA LYS A 35 -50.23 -45.67 -45.19
C LYS A 35 -49.69 -46.32 -43.91
N GLU A 36 -48.52 -45.87 -43.46
CA GLU A 36 -48.07 -46.03 -42.07
C GLU A 36 -48.18 -44.68 -41.36
N GLU A 37 -48.61 -44.74 -40.10
CA GLU A 37 -48.87 -43.58 -39.24
C GLU A 37 -47.57 -43.03 -38.62
N PRO A 38 -47.52 -41.75 -38.22
CA PRO A 38 -46.34 -41.17 -37.60
C PRO A 38 -46.08 -41.77 -36.21
N THR A 39 -44.84 -42.20 -35.98
CA THR A 39 -44.35 -42.68 -34.68
C THR A 39 -44.58 -41.61 -33.60
N PRO A 40 -45.14 -41.96 -32.42
CA PRO A 40 -45.43 -40.97 -31.39
C PRO A 40 -44.17 -40.29 -30.82
N PRO A 41 -44.23 -39.01 -30.42
CA PRO A 41 -43.15 -38.37 -29.68
C PRO A 41 -42.91 -39.09 -28.34
N GLN A 42 -41.65 -39.29 -27.97
CA GLN A 42 -41.28 -39.88 -26.68
C GLN A 42 -41.90 -39.08 -25.53
N ALA A 43 -42.75 -39.75 -24.74
CA ALA A 43 -43.33 -39.15 -23.55
C ALA A 43 -42.23 -38.76 -22.55
N GLN A 44 -42.16 -37.47 -22.20
CA GLN A 44 -41.31 -37.02 -21.10
C GLN A 44 -41.76 -37.72 -19.81
N SER A 45 -40.81 -38.35 -19.11
CA SER A 45 -41.03 -38.93 -17.78
C SER A 45 -41.57 -37.85 -16.83
N LYS A 46 -42.72 -38.11 -16.20
CA LYS A 46 -43.23 -37.22 -15.16
C LYS A 46 -42.24 -37.09 -14.00
N GLU A 47 -41.63 -38.19 -13.58
CA GLU A 47 -40.65 -38.18 -12.50
C GLU A 47 -39.39 -37.39 -12.89
N VAL A 48 -38.90 -36.56 -11.95
CA VAL A 48 -37.61 -35.87 -12.03
C VAL A 48 -36.48 -36.88 -11.82
N LYS A 49 -35.45 -36.85 -12.66
CA LYS A 49 -34.30 -37.77 -12.57
C LYS A 49 -33.13 -37.18 -11.79
N ASP A 50 -32.29 -38.05 -11.25
CA ASP A 50 -31.07 -37.66 -10.52
C ASP A 50 -30.14 -36.83 -11.42
N GLU A 51 -30.00 -37.20 -12.70
CA GLU A 51 -29.15 -36.47 -13.65
C GLU A 51 -29.66 -35.04 -13.90
N GLU A 52 -30.98 -34.82 -13.89
CA GLU A 52 -31.57 -33.49 -14.04
C GLU A 52 -31.25 -32.61 -12.81
N ILE A 53 -31.32 -33.17 -11.61
CA ILE A 53 -30.96 -32.47 -10.37
C ILE A 53 -29.45 -32.21 -10.28
N ILE A 54 -28.61 -33.18 -10.64
CA ILE A 54 -27.14 -33.00 -10.70
C ILE A 54 -26.78 -31.89 -11.70
N THR A 55 -27.41 -31.90 -12.88
CA THR A 55 -27.21 -30.86 -13.91
C THR A 55 -27.74 -29.50 -13.45
N TYR A 56 -28.87 -29.46 -12.73
CA TYR A 56 -29.44 -28.22 -12.18
C TYR A 56 -28.44 -27.50 -11.26
N PHE A 57 -27.73 -28.22 -10.37
CA PHE A 57 -26.77 -27.58 -9.46
C PHE A 57 -25.41 -27.30 -10.10
N GLY A 58 -24.94 -28.14 -11.04
CA GLY A 58 -23.70 -27.90 -11.79
C GLY A 58 -22.47 -27.72 -10.88
N LEU A 59 -22.37 -28.52 -9.81
CA LEU A 59 -21.35 -28.36 -8.78
C LEU A 59 -19.97 -28.80 -9.29
N ASP A 60 -18.97 -27.94 -9.05
CA ASP A 60 -17.58 -28.24 -9.35
C ASP A 60 -17.06 -29.36 -8.43
N LYS A 61 -16.41 -30.37 -9.02
CA LYS A 61 -15.83 -31.54 -8.34
C LYS A 61 -14.50 -31.24 -7.64
N SER A 62 -13.93 -30.05 -7.84
CA SER A 62 -12.79 -29.55 -7.07
C SER A 62 -13.15 -29.14 -5.63
N LEU A 63 -14.43 -28.85 -5.38
CA LEU A 63 -14.93 -28.43 -4.06
C LEU A 63 -14.86 -29.58 -3.04
N THR A 64 -14.68 -29.24 -1.76
CA THR A 64 -14.94 -30.19 -0.66
C THR A 64 -16.42 -30.54 -0.57
N VAL A 65 -16.76 -31.65 0.09
CA VAL A 65 -18.15 -32.07 0.28
C VAL A 65 -18.96 -30.98 0.99
N GLN A 66 -18.44 -30.38 2.06
CA GLN A 66 -19.08 -29.24 2.72
C GLN A 66 -19.31 -28.05 1.76
N GLN A 67 -18.30 -27.62 0.99
CA GLN A 67 -18.43 -26.49 0.06
C GLN A 67 -19.47 -26.75 -1.04
N ALA A 68 -19.47 -27.95 -1.60
CA ALA A 68 -20.44 -28.38 -2.60
C ALA A 68 -21.86 -28.40 -2.03
N LEU A 69 -22.02 -28.86 -0.79
CA LEU A 69 -23.28 -28.92 -0.07
C LEU A 69 -23.82 -27.53 0.31
N GLU A 70 -22.98 -26.61 0.78
CA GLU A 70 -23.36 -25.22 1.04
C GLU A 70 -23.77 -24.49 -0.26
N LYS A 71 -23.07 -24.76 -1.38
CA LYS A 71 -23.45 -24.27 -2.71
C LYS A 71 -24.77 -24.86 -3.19
N ALA A 72 -25.05 -26.13 -2.92
CA ALA A 72 -26.36 -26.74 -3.18
C ALA A 72 -27.47 -26.08 -2.34
N LYS A 73 -27.26 -25.95 -1.01
CA LYS A 73 -28.21 -25.31 -0.08
C LYS A 73 -28.54 -23.86 -0.40
N SER A 74 -27.61 -23.11 -1.01
CA SER A 74 -27.81 -21.72 -1.44
C SER A 74 -28.34 -21.56 -2.88
N THR A 75 -28.38 -22.63 -3.68
CA THR A 75 -28.92 -22.58 -5.06
C THR A 75 -30.42 -22.85 -5.05
N SER A 76 -31.21 -21.90 -5.57
CA SER A 76 -32.68 -21.99 -5.67
C SER A 76 -33.19 -21.30 -6.94
N GLY A 77 -34.48 -21.46 -7.22
CA GLY A 77 -35.17 -20.82 -8.36
C GLY A 77 -35.29 -21.71 -9.60
N ALA A 78 -35.94 -21.18 -10.64
CA ALA A 78 -36.22 -21.89 -11.89
C ALA A 78 -35.00 -21.98 -12.82
N LYS A 79 -34.78 -23.17 -13.41
CA LYS A 79 -33.85 -23.40 -14.52
C LYS A 79 -34.47 -24.38 -15.52
N THR A 80 -34.22 -24.18 -16.80
CA THR A 80 -34.63 -25.14 -17.85
C THR A 80 -33.59 -26.24 -17.98
N ILE A 81 -33.97 -27.49 -17.67
CA ILE A 81 -33.13 -28.68 -17.75
C ILE A 81 -33.88 -29.74 -18.56
N GLY A 82 -33.22 -30.40 -19.53
CA GLY A 82 -33.86 -31.46 -20.33
C GLY A 82 -35.09 -31.00 -21.16
N GLY A 83 -35.25 -29.70 -21.38
CA GLY A 83 -36.41 -29.12 -22.07
C GLY A 83 -37.65 -28.87 -21.19
N ARG A 84 -37.56 -29.06 -19.86
CA ARG A 84 -38.59 -28.64 -18.89
C ARG A 84 -38.04 -27.69 -17.84
N GLU A 85 -38.92 -26.88 -17.26
CA GLU A 85 -38.54 -26.01 -16.13
C GLU A 85 -38.50 -26.84 -14.83
N ILE A 86 -37.41 -26.70 -14.08
CA ILE A 86 -37.21 -27.23 -12.73
C ILE A 86 -36.95 -26.05 -11.80
N ASN A 87 -37.80 -25.86 -10.80
CA ASN A 87 -37.68 -24.82 -9.79
C ASN A 87 -37.40 -25.44 -8.42
N VAL A 88 -36.20 -25.23 -7.88
CA VAL A 88 -35.81 -25.73 -6.56
C VAL A 88 -36.16 -24.70 -5.49
N THR A 89 -36.91 -25.14 -4.48
CA THR A 89 -37.37 -24.30 -3.35
C THR A 89 -36.73 -24.69 -2.02
N GLY A 90 -36.13 -25.88 -1.91
CA GLY A 90 -35.41 -26.29 -0.70
C GLY A 90 -34.44 -27.44 -0.94
N VAL A 91 -33.35 -27.46 -0.17
CA VAL A 91 -32.32 -28.51 -0.19
C VAL A 91 -31.94 -28.83 1.24
N ASN A 92 -32.26 -30.03 1.70
CA ASN A 92 -31.93 -30.51 3.03
C ASN A 92 -30.84 -31.58 2.97
N GLU A 93 -29.89 -31.55 3.88
CA GLU A 93 -28.86 -32.58 4.02
C GLU A 93 -29.47 -33.86 4.60
N VAL A 94 -29.15 -35.00 4.00
CA VAL A 94 -29.53 -36.34 4.49
C VAL A 94 -28.31 -37.02 5.10
N SER A 95 -27.17 -36.95 4.41
CA SER A 95 -25.88 -37.42 4.92
C SER A 95 -24.71 -36.73 4.19
N ARG A 96 -23.55 -36.70 4.85
CA ARG A 96 -22.26 -36.30 4.27
C ARG A 96 -21.20 -37.33 4.59
N ASP A 97 -20.35 -37.64 3.63
CA ASP A 97 -19.15 -38.45 3.78
C ASP A 97 -17.98 -37.73 3.10
N GLU A 98 -17.28 -36.93 3.91
CA GLU A 98 -16.09 -36.17 3.49
C GLU A 98 -14.98 -37.12 2.99
N LYS A 99 -14.87 -38.36 3.50
CA LYS A 99 -13.83 -39.32 3.10
C LYS A 99 -14.14 -39.99 1.77
N ALA A 100 -15.40 -40.34 1.52
CA ALA A 100 -15.83 -40.83 0.22
C ALA A 100 -15.89 -39.73 -0.86
N GLY A 101 -15.90 -38.44 -0.46
CA GLY A 101 -16.08 -37.32 -1.37
C GLY A 101 -17.52 -37.27 -1.89
N ALA A 102 -18.48 -37.57 -1.01
CA ALA A 102 -19.88 -37.74 -1.33
C ALA A 102 -20.83 -37.13 -0.30
N PHE A 103 -22.03 -36.74 -0.73
CA PHE A 103 -23.14 -36.37 0.14
C PHE A 103 -24.48 -36.75 -0.47
N VAL A 104 -25.52 -36.79 0.35
CA VAL A 104 -26.90 -37.03 -0.09
C VAL A 104 -27.76 -35.86 0.39
N VAL A 105 -28.55 -35.30 -0.53
CA VAL A 105 -29.52 -34.24 -0.24
C VAL A 105 -30.93 -34.66 -0.64
N LYS A 106 -31.90 -34.14 0.12
CA LYS A 106 -33.32 -34.17 -0.19
C LYS A 106 -33.70 -32.82 -0.80
N VAL A 107 -34.02 -32.81 -2.08
CA VAL A 107 -34.35 -31.62 -2.87
C VAL A 107 -35.85 -31.54 -3.03
N ALA A 108 -36.42 -30.38 -2.70
CA ALA A 108 -37.84 -30.07 -2.86
C ALA A 108 -38.01 -28.93 -3.87
N GLY A 109 -39.07 -29.01 -4.68
CA GLY A 109 -39.31 -28.04 -5.74
C GLY A 109 -40.55 -28.36 -6.57
N SER A 110 -40.60 -27.78 -7.77
CA SER A 110 -41.57 -28.14 -8.80
C SER A 110 -40.88 -28.37 -10.15
N ALA A 111 -41.44 -29.26 -10.97
CA ALA A 111 -40.96 -29.57 -12.31
C ALA A 111 -42.16 -29.58 -13.28
N ALA A 112 -42.11 -28.73 -14.31
CA ALA A 112 -43.24 -28.48 -15.22
C ALA A 112 -44.58 -28.14 -14.52
N GLY A 113 -44.51 -27.54 -13.33
CA GLY A 113 -45.68 -27.18 -12.51
C GLY A 113 -46.05 -28.19 -11.41
N ASP A 114 -45.69 -29.47 -11.56
CA ASP A 114 -45.95 -30.49 -10.56
C ASP A 114 -44.92 -30.42 -9.41
N ALA A 115 -45.38 -30.49 -8.16
CA ALA A 115 -44.49 -30.52 -6.99
C ALA A 115 -43.73 -31.85 -6.91
N PHE A 116 -42.43 -31.78 -6.57
CA PHE A 116 -41.61 -32.97 -6.35
C PHE A 116 -40.76 -32.85 -5.09
N GLU A 117 -40.41 -34.03 -4.55
CA GLU A 117 -39.42 -34.18 -3.49
C GLU A 117 -38.55 -35.38 -3.86
N LYS A 118 -37.23 -35.22 -3.94
CA LYS A 118 -36.32 -36.28 -4.39
C LYS A 118 -35.01 -36.29 -3.61
N THR A 119 -34.61 -37.48 -3.18
CA THR A 119 -33.31 -37.73 -2.56
C THR A 119 -32.30 -38.06 -3.65
N VAL A 120 -31.20 -37.31 -3.73
CA VAL A 120 -30.17 -37.44 -4.77
C VAL A 120 -28.79 -37.54 -4.15
N ALA A 121 -27.98 -38.49 -4.61
CA ALA A 121 -26.60 -38.68 -4.20
C ALA A 121 -25.63 -37.90 -5.10
N PHE A 122 -24.69 -37.21 -4.47
CA PHE A 122 -23.68 -36.36 -5.10
C PHE A 122 -22.30 -36.92 -4.75
N THR A 123 -21.55 -37.41 -5.75
CA THR A 123 -20.26 -38.11 -5.55
C THR A 123 -19.11 -37.48 -6.34
N GLY A 124 -17.87 -37.85 -6.02
CA GLY A 124 -16.67 -37.48 -6.78
C GLY A 124 -16.06 -36.11 -6.45
N PHE A 125 -16.46 -35.51 -5.33
CA PHE A 125 -15.91 -34.25 -4.80
C PHE A 125 -14.51 -34.47 -4.19
N ALA A 126 -13.86 -33.41 -3.72
CA ALA A 126 -12.58 -33.54 -3.02
C ALA A 126 -12.76 -34.35 -1.73
N GLN A 127 -12.02 -35.45 -1.63
CA GLN A 127 -12.00 -36.31 -0.45
C GLN A 127 -11.15 -35.68 0.66
N GLN A 128 -11.61 -35.80 1.90
CA GLN A 128 -10.83 -35.42 3.07
C GLN A 128 -9.72 -36.46 3.31
N PRO A 129 -8.44 -36.06 3.29
CA PRO A 129 -7.33 -36.96 3.61
C PRO A 129 -7.44 -37.52 5.02
N THR A 130 -6.76 -38.63 5.30
CA THR A 130 -6.68 -39.15 6.69
C THR A 130 -6.08 -38.11 7.64
N ASP A 131 -6.44 -38.16 8.93
CA ASP A 131 -5.91 -37.23 9.94
C ASP A 131 -4.37 -37.20 9.98
N GLU A 132 -3.73 -38.35 9.75
CA GLU A 132 -2.27 -38.48 9.64
C GLU A 132 -1.73 -37.73 8.41
N TRP A 133 -2.40 -37.83 7.26
CA TRP A 133 -2.03 -37.07 6.06
C TRP A 133 -2.27 -35.57 6.23
N ILE A 134 -3.40 -35.16 6.82
CA ILE A 134 -3.70 -33.76 7.12
C ILE A 134 -2.61 -33.18 8.03
N ALA A 135 -2.28 -33.85 9.13
CA ALA A 135 -1.22 -33.41 10.03
C ALA A 135 0.13 -33.34 9.30
N ARG A 136 0.54 -34.39 8.59
CA ARG A 136 1.88 -34.46 7.98
C ARG A 136 2.10 -33.52 6.79
N TYR A 137 1.06 -33.25 5.99
CA TYR A 137 1.18 -32.51 4.72
C TYR A 137 0.38 -31.19 4.69
N VAL A 138 0.03 -30.67 5.87
CA VAL A 138 -0.51 -29.31 6.00
C VAL A 138 0.44 -28.27 5.40
N LYS A 139 -0.13 -27.35 4.63
CA LYS A 139 0.50 -26.19 4.00
C LYS A 139 -0.34 -24.96 4.33
N VAL A 140 0.33 -23.81 4.45
CA VAL A 140 -0.33 -22.52 4.69
C VAL A 140 0.12 -21.47 3.69
N ALA A 141 -0.79 -20.57 3.33
CA ALA A 141 -0.54 -19.40 2.52
C ALA A 141 -1.36 -18.21 3.03
N TRP A 142 -0.90 -16.98 2.79
CA TRP A 142 -1.73 -15.80 3.03
C TRP A 142 -2.93 -15.80 2.08
N LYS A 143 -4.11 -15.46 2.60
CA LYS A 143 -5.34 -15.32 1.85
C LYS A 143 -5.24 -14.23 0.79
N SER A 144 -5.72 -14.53 -0.41
CA SER A 144 -5.87 -13.53 -1.46
C SER A 144 -6.86 -12.44 -1.02
N GLY A 145 -6.53 -11.18 -1.27
CA GLY A 145 -7.37 -10.03 -0.96
C GLY A 145 -7.31 -9.52 0.50
N VAL A 146 -6.52 -10.13 1.39
CA VAL A 146 -6.34 -9.68 2.78
C VAL A 146 -5.05 -8.88 2.93
N ASP A 147 -5.10 -7.65 3.46
CA ASP A 147 -3.89 -6.85 3.78
C ASP A 147 -3.29 -7.29 5.11
N TYR A 148 -2.72 -8.51 5.13
CA TYR A 148 -2.08 -9.08 6.31
C TYR A 148 -0.90 -8.23 6.82
N GLN A 149 -0.27 -7.41 5.97
CA GLN A 149 0.77 -6.44 6.36
C GLN A 149 0.23 -5.24 7.16
N LYS A 150 -1.09 -5.18 7.39
CA LYS A 150 -1.78 -4.13 8.15
C LYS A 150 -2.70 -4.73 9.23
N GLU A 151 -3.43 -5.80 8.91
CA GLU A 151 -4.51 -6.34 9.74
C GLU A 151 -4.06 -7.47 10.67
N PHE A 152 -2.98 -8.18 10.33
CA PHE A 152 -2.38 -9.15 11.24
C PHE A 152 -1.70 -8.42 12.41
N ASP A 153 -1.95 -8.86 13.64
CA ASP A 153 -1.47 -8.20 14.86
C ASP A 153 -0.01 -8.56 15.15
N PHE A 154 0.89 -8.14 14.26
CA PHE A 154 2.31 -8.48 14.34
C PHE A 154 3.01 -7.85 15.55
N ASP A 155 2.54 -6.70 16.06
CA ASP A 155 3.08 -6.04 17.25
C ASP A 155 2.95 -6.92 18.51
N GLU A 156 1.80 -7.60 18.67
CA GLU A 156 1.51 -8.55 19.75
C GLU A 156 2.48 -9.75 19.72
N LEU A 157 2.71 -10.33 18.54
CA LEU A 157 3.64 -11.44 18.33
C LEU A 157 5.10 -11.03 18.53
N TYR A 158 5.52 -9.95 17.85
CA TYR A 158 6.93 -9.63 17.68
C TYR A 158 7.51 -8.76 18.79
N ARG A 159 6.83 -7.68 19.19
CA ARG A 159 7.34 -6.74 20.20
C ARG A 159 6.92 -7.16 21.62
N LEU A 160 5.65 -7.50 21.78
CA LEU A 160 5.06 -7.89 23.07
C LEU A 160 5.31 -9.37 23.45
N LYS A 161 5.67 -10.22 22.48
CA LYS A 161 5.95 -11.66 22.65
C LYS A 161 4.77 -12.46 23.24
N ASN A 162 3.54 -11.97 23.09
CA ASN A 162 2.35 -12.68 23.54
C ASN A 162 1.83 -13.57 22.40
N THR A 163 1.82 -14.89 22.62
CA THR A 163 1.39 -15.86 21.62
C THR A 163 -0.04 -16.36 21.81
N ALA A 164 -0.71 -16.02 22.92
CA ALA A 164 -2.01 -16.59 23.31
C ALA A 164 -3.15 -16.26 22.31
N LYS A 165 -3.06 -15.14 21.60
CA LYS A 165 -4.06 -14.70 20.60
C LYS A 165 -4.06 -15.58 19.34
N PHE A 166 -2.91 -16.17 18.99
CA PHE A 166 -2.65 -16.77 17.67
C PHE A 166 -3.16 -18.21 17.55
N THR A 167 -4.44 -18.39 17.86
CA THR A 167 -5.18 -19.64 17.69
C THR A 167 -5.46 -19.94 16.22
N ALA A 168 -5.83 -21.18 15.88
CA ALA A 168 -6.25 -21.55 14.53
C ALA A 168 -7.38 -20.67 13.98
N LYS A 169 -8.36 -20.31 14.84
CA LYS A 169 -9.48 -19.40 14.54
C LYS A 169 -9.05 -17.95 14.28
N TYR A 170 -7.95 -17.50 14.88
CA TYR A 170 -7.39 -16.18 14.58
C TYR A 170 -6.61 -16.23 13.26
N LEU A 171 -5.71 -17.21 13.11
CA LEU A 171 -4.90 -17.36 11.91
C LEU A 171 -5.76 -17.56 10.64
N SER A 172 -6.85 -18.33 10.72
CA SER A 172 -7.74 -18.60 9.58
C SER A 172 -8.48 -17.36 9.04
N GLN A 173 -8.40 -16.21 9.70
CA GLN A 173 -8.87 -14.93 9.14
C GLN A 173 -7.93 -14.43 8.04
N PHE A 174 -6.64 -14.74 8.15
CA PHE A 174 -5.57 -14.23 7.28
C PHE A 174 -4.94 -15.29 6.39
N ILE A 175 -5.07 -16.58 6.73
CA ILE A 175 -4.34 -17.68 6.08
C ILE A 175 -5.27 -18.80 5.65
N ASP A 176 -4.96 -19.38 4.50
CA ASP A 176 -5.57 -20.61 3.99
C ASP A 176 -4.78 -21.81 4.52
N PHE A 177 -5.49 -22.76 5.12
CA PHE A 177 -4.94 -24.06 5.50
C PHE A 177 -5.34 -25.09 4.44
N THR A 178 -4.35 -25.83 3.93
CA THR A 178 -4.55 -26.86 2.90
C THR A 178 -3.74 -28.11 3.22
N ALA A 179 -4.16 -29.26 2.72
CA ALA A 179 -3.41 -30.52 2.76
C ALA A 179 -3.52 -31.26 1.41
N SER A 180 -2.65 -32.23 1.18
CA SER A 180 -2.66 -33.07 -0.01
C SER A 180 -2.11 -34.45 0.34
N GLU A 181 -2.72 -35.53 -0.13
CA GLU A 181 -2.10 -36.86 -0.06
C GLU A 181 -0.88 -36.93 -1.00
N PRO A 182 0.14 -37.78 -0.72
CA PRO A 182 1.40 -37.77 -1.48
C PRO A 182 1.27 -38.12 -2.97
N SER A 183 0.18 -38.78 -3.37
CA SER A 183 -0.06 -39.29 -4.72
C SER A 183 -1.08 -38.48 -5.53
N GLU A 184 -1.71 -37.45 -4.95
CA GLU A 184 -2.80 -36.72 -5.60
C GLU A 184 -2.44 -35.29 -6.02
N ALA A 185 -2.97 -34.86 -7.16
CA ALA A 185 -2.98 -33.46 -7.58
C ALA A 185 -4.09 -32.63 -6.89
N ARG A 186 -4.91 -33.25 -6.04
CA ARG A 186 -6.02 -32.58 -5.33
C ARG A 186 -5.52 -31.92 -4.05
N ILE A 187 -5.81 -30.63 -3.92
CA ILE A 187 -5.54 -29.84 -2.72
C ILE A 187 -6.83 -29.79 -1.90
N TYR A 188 -6.81 -30.41 -0.72
CA TYR A 188 -7.90 -30.31 0.25
C TYR A 188 -7.78 -29.00 1.02
N THR A 189 -8.83 -28.17 0.98
CA THR A 189 -8.92 -26.94 1.78
C THR A 189 -9.65 -27.22 3.09
N PHE A 190 -9.09 -26.77 4.21
CA PHE A 190 -9.63 -27.09 5.54
C PHE A 190 -11.01 -26.47 5.76
N THR A 191 -11.91 -27.25 6.35
CA THR A 191 -13.22 -26.80 6.82
C THR A 191 -13.14 -26.14 8.19
N GLN A 192 -14.25 -25.55 8.66
CA GLN A 192 -14.33 -25.08 10.06
C GLN A 192 -14.22 -26.24 11.06
N ASP A 193 -14.74 -27.42 10.71
CA ASP A 193 -14.62 -28.64 11.52
C ASP A 193 -13.15 -29.07 11.65
N ASP A 194 -12.31 -28.84 10.62
CA ASP A 194 -10.87 -29.11 10.67
C ASP A 194 -10.09 -28.06 11.47
N LEU A 195 -10.41 -26.78 11.30
CA LEU A 195 -9.81 -25.69 12.07
C LEU A 195 -10.05 -25.87 13.58
N ASN A 196 -11.18 -26.45 13.98
CA ASN A 196 -11.49 -26.76 15.38
C ASN A 196 -10.61 -27.89 15.97
N LYS A 197 -9.96 -28.71 15.12
CA LYS A 197 -9.01 -29.77 15.53
C LYS A 197 -7.55 -29.30 15.59
N ILE A 198 -7.27 -28.05 15.19
CA ILE A 198 -5.91 -27.50 15.16
C ILE A 198 -5.56 -26.84 16.48
N GLU A 199 -4.42 -27.24 17.07
CA GLU A 199 -3.75 -26.49 18.13
C GLU A 199 -2.47 -25.85 17.59
N VAL A 200 -2.36 -24.52 17.67
CA VAL A 200 -1.15 -23.79 17.24
C VAL A 200 -0.09 -23.84 18.35
N LYS A 201 1.15 -24.14 17.98
CA LYS A 201 2.30 -24.27 18.88
C LYS A 201 3.47 -23.44 18.36
N LYS A 202 4.29 -22.92 19.29
CA LYS A 202 5.60 -22.29 19.01
C LYS A 202 5.56 -21.23 17.89
N ILE A 203 4.53 -20.39 17.86
CA ILE A 203 4.49 -19.29 16.90
C ILE A 203 5.50 -18.21 17.27
N GLU A 204 6.33 -17.84 16.31
CA GLU A 204 7.38 -16.82 16.41
C GLU A 204 7.61 -16.13 15.06
N TYR A 205 8.44 -15.09 15.04
CA TYR A 205 8.94 -14.49 13.81
C TYR A 205 10.44 -14.74 13.68
N LYS A 206 10.84 -15.40 12.59
CA LYS A 206 12.23 -15.68 12.23
C LYS A 206 12.68 -14.65 11.17
N PRO A 207 13.58 -13.70 11.49
CA PRO A 207 14.12 -12.78 10.49
C PRO A 207 15.02 -13.52 9.49
N SER A 208 15.01 -13.11 8.22
CA SER A 208 15.88 -13.68 7.17
C SER A 208 16.92 -12.68 6.67
N SER A 209 16.51 -11.44 6.41
CA SER A 209 17.37 -10.33 5.96
C SER A 209 16.75 -8.98 6.37
N SER A 210 17.23 -7.86 5.82
CA SER A 210 16.72 -6.52 6.12
C SER A 210 15.20 -6.41 5.91
N GLY A 211 14.44 -6.37 7.00
CA GLY A 211 12.98 -6.22 7.01
C GLY A 211 12.18 -7.48 6.69
N GLU A 212 12.77 -8.46 6.00
CA GLU A 212 12.11 -9.72 5.65
C GLU A 212 12.30 -10.81 6.70
N GLY A 213 11.35 -11.74 6.71
CA GLY A 213 11.39 -12.94 7.55
C GLY A 213 10.15 -13.79 7.35
N THR A 214 9.98 -14.77 8.23
CA THR A 214 8.80 -15.63 8.25
C THR A 214 8.14 -15.64 9.62
N ILE A 215 6.81 -15.59 9.64
CA ILE A 215 6.05 -16.04 10.80
C ILE A 215 6.08 -17.57 10.75
N SER A 216 6.73 -18.16 11.75
CA SER A 216 7.04 -19.59 11.84
C SER A 216 6.26 -20.19 12.99
N PHE A 217 5.58 -21.32 12.78
CA PHE A 217 4.82 -22.02 13.82
C PHE A 217 4.71 -23.51 13.51
N SER A 218 4.35 -24.33 14.51
CA SER A 218 3.90 -25.69 14.29
C SER A 218 2.45 -25.84 14.71
N ILE A 219 1.81 -26.94 14.30
CA ILE A 219 0.46 -27.29 14.76
C ILE A 219 0.42 -28.74 15.23
N THR A 220 -0.54 -29.06 16.10
CA THR A 220 -1.14 -30.39 16.10
C THR A 220 -2.46 -30.33 15.33
N TYR A 221 -2.85 -31.43 14.70
CA TYR A 221 -4.18 -31.64 14.15
C TYR A 221 -4.73 -32.93 14.73
N ASN A 222 -5.85 -32.85 15.44
CA ASN A 222 -6.46 -33.96 16.19
C ASN A 222 -5.45 -34.68 17.12
N ASN A 223 -4.61 -33.91 17.82
CA ASN A 223 -3.47 -34.36 18.65
C ASN A 223 -2.27 -34.99 17.92
N ILE A 224 -2.33 -35.19 16.60
CA ILE A 224 -1.20 -35.63 15.77
C ILE A 224 -0.31 -34.41 15.49
N LEU A 225 0.99 -34.51 15.77
CA LEU A 225 1.94 -33.42 15.49
C LEU A 225 2.11 -33.25 13.97
N GLY A 226 1.94 -32.04 13.48
CA GLY A 226 2.03 -31.75 12.06
C GLY A 226 3.45 -31.69 11.50
N ASN A 227 3.56 -31.82 10.18
CA ASN A 227 4.78 -31.64 9.38
C ASN A 227 5.98 -32.51 9.83
N THR A 228 5.82 -33.84 9.79
CA THR A 228 6.85 -34.81 10.23
C THR A 228 7.73 -35.37 9.11
N SER A 229 7.45 -35.04 7.83
CA SER A 229 8.16 -35.59 6.67
C SER A 229 9.50 -34.89 6.39
N GLY A 230 10.57 -35.38 7.01
CA GLY A 230 11.93 -35.29 6.43
C GLY A 230 12.67 -33.95 6.53
N GLY A 231 12.85 -33.40 7.73
CA GLY A 231 13.68 -32.21 7.95
C GLY A 231 13.91 -31.86 9.43
N SER A 232 14.91 -31.01 9.70
CA SER A 232 15.30 -30.58 11.05
C SER A 232 14.55 -29.35 11.59
N ASP A 233 13.97 -28.49 10.73
CA ASP A 233 13.10 -27.39 11.15
C ASP A 233 11.67 -27.64 10.65
N ARG A 234 10.81 -28.13 11.55
CA ARG A 234 9.48 -28.70 11.26
C ARG A 234 8.37 -27.66 11.46
N SER A 235 8.50 -26.53 10.78
CA SER A 235 7.63 -25.38 10.98
C SER A 235 6.92 -24.94 9.70
N LEU A 236 5.61 -24.68 9.82
CA LEU A 236 4.85 -23.88 8.87
C LEU A 236 5.43 -22.46 8.86
N SER A 237 5.55 -21.87 7.68
CA SER A 237 6.21 -20.58 7.50
C SER A 237 5.44 -19.69 6.53
N LEU A 238 5.24 -18.44 6.91
CA LEU A 238 4.55 -17.42 6.12
C LEU A 238 5.45 -16.20 5.96
N SER A 239 5.80 -15.82 4.73
CA SER A 239 6.64 -14.64 4.47
C SER A 239 5.99 -13.36 5.00
N PHE A 240 6.71 -12.58 5.78
CA PHE A 240 6.22 -11.33 6.37
C PHE A 240 7.32 -10.26 6.31
N ASN A 241 6.94 -8.98 6.24
CA ASN A 241 7.91 -7.88 6.17
C ASN A 241 7.65 -6.91 7.33
N LYS A 242 8.45 -7.06 8.40
CA LYS A 242 8.28 -6.27 9.62
C LYS A 242 8.41 -4.76 9.36
N ASP A 243 9.30 -4.38 8.46
CA ASP A 243 9.58 -2.96 8.18
C ASP A 243 8.39 -2.32 7.46
N SER A 244 7.74 -3.04 6.54
CA SER A 244 6.50 -2.62 5.87
C SER A 244 5.31 -2.52 6.83
N TYR A 245 5.20 -3.43 7.80
CA TYR A 245 4.17 -3.39 8.84
C TYR A 245 4.33 -2.16 9.75
N TYR A 246 5.54 -1.92 10.28
CA TYR A 246 5.79 -0.78 11.17
C TYR A 246 5.84 0.57 10.45
N GLN A 247 6.29 0.63 9.18
CA GLN A 247 6.24 1.85 8.37
C GLN A 247 4.80 2.39 8.26
N ARG A 248 3.80 1.51 8.16
CA ARG A 248 2.37 1.88 8.09
C ARG A 248 1.82 2.48 9.40
N GLN A 249 2.55 2.35 10.51
CA GLN A 249 2.20 2.96 11.81
C GLN A 249 2.84 4.35 12.02
N VAL A 250 3.63 4.84 11.05
CA VAL A 250 4.29 6.14 11.10
C VAL A 250 3.93 6.97 9.86
N THR A 251 3.30 8.12 10.07
CA THR A 251 2.89 9.02 8.97
C THR A 251 3.51 10.41 9.10
N VAL A 252 3.59 11.16 8.00
CA VAL A 252 4.14 12.54 8.00
C VAL A 252 3.14 13.52 8.60
N ASN A 253 3.57 14.28 9.61
CA ASN A 253 2.81 15.41 10.13
C ASN A 253 2.93 16.64 9.20
N THR A 254 2.22 16.61 8.07
CA THR A 254 2.24 17.71 7.10
C THR A 254 1.66 19.03 7.66
N VAL A 255 0.90 18.99 8.76
CA VAL A 255 0.40 20.20 9.43
C VAL A 255 1.55 20.92 10.13
N ALA A 256 2.42 20.19 10.84
CA ALA A 256 3.64 20.75 11.44
C ALA A 256 4.67 21.18 10.38
N ALA A 257 4.81 20.44 9.28
CA ALA A 257 5.74 20.79 8.21
C ALA A 257 5.43 22.17 7.56
N LYS A 258 4.15 22.50 7.36
CA LYS A 258 3.70 23.73 6.67
C LYS A 258 4.14 25.05 7.30
N SER A 259 4.52 25.06 8.57
CA SER A 259 5.03 26.27 9.26
C SER A 259 6.55 26.41 9.23
N LEU A 260 7.28 25.43 8.67
CA LEU A 260 8.73 25.31 8.72
C LEU A 260 9.36 25.32 7.33
N TYR A 261 10.51 25.98 7.17
CA TYR A 261 11.29 25.92 5.94
C TYR A 261 12.20 24.69 5.90
N MET A 262 12.16 23.94 4.78
CA MET A 262 12.81 22.63 4.67
C MET A 262 14.31 22.64 4.95
N HIS A 263 15.04 23.61 4.42
CA HIS A 263 16.51 23.57 4.45
C HIS A 263 17.08 23.69 5.87
N GLY A 264 16.52 24.54 6.74
CA GLY A 264 16.95 24.60 8.14
C GLY A 264 16.43 23.43 8.98
N VAL A 265 15.26 22.88 8.65
CA VAL A 265 14.80 21.58 9.20
C VAL A 265 15.79 20.49 8.82
N TYR A 266 16.31 20.46 7.59
CA TYR A 266 17.30 19.47 7.19
C TYR A 266 18.60 19.62 7.99
N GLU A 267 19.16 20.83 8.10
CA GLU A 267 20.40 21.04 8.85
C GLU A 267 20.21 20.70 10.35
N ASN A 268 19.07 21.06 10.95
CA ASN A 268 18.76 20.89 12.37
C ASN A 268 17.77 19.74 12.67
N LEU A 269 17.72 18.72 11.81
CA LEU A 269 16.68 17.67 11.84
C LEU A 269 16.44 16.99 13.20
N PRO A 270 17.45 16.75 14.07
CA PRO A 270 17.24 16.22 15.43
C PRO A 270 16.30 17.05 16.31
N VAL A 271 16.10 18.34 16.02
CA VAL A 271 15.18 19.23 16.74
C VAL A 271 13.72 19.06 16.28
N PHE A 272 13.51 18.63 15.04
CA PHE A 272 12.19 18.66 14.38
C PHE A 272 11.60 17.28 14.05
N TYR A 273 12.43 16.25 13.86
CA TYR A 273 11.95 14.98 13.27
C TYR A 273 10.78 14.34 14.04
N ALA A 274 10.76 14.41 15.38
CA ALA A 274 9.69 13.83 16.18
C ALA A 274 8.33 14.53 15.93
N SER A 275 8.29 15.86 15.84
CA SER A 275 7.04 16.61 15.58
C SER A 275 6.58 16.54 14.12
N LEU A 276 7.49 16.19 13.20
CA LEU A 276 7.23 15.94 11.78
C LEU A 276 6.65 14.55 11.49
N LEU A 277 6.51 13.69 12.51
CA LEU A 277 5.94 12.35 12.42
C LEU A 277 4.67 12.24 13.28
N GLN A 278 3.80 11.30 12.94
CA GLN A 278 2.67 10.86 13.75
C GLN A 278 2.82 9.35 13.98
N TYR A 279 2.87 8.93 15.24
CA TYR A 279 3.10 7.55 15.66
C TYR A 279 2.62 7.38 17.12
N ASP A 280 2.56 6.14 17.61
CA ASP A 280 2.29 5.88 19.03
C ASP A 280 3.56 6.08 19.87
N GLU A 281 3.73 7.29 20.42
CA GLU A 281 4.85 7.66 21.31
C GLU A 281 4.97 6.77 22.56
N LYS A 282 3.89 6.07 22.98
CA LYS A 282 3.94 5.13 24.10
C LYS A 282 4.55 3.78 23.70
N LYS A 283 4.59 3.46 22.41
CA LYS A 283 5.16 2.21 21.87
C LYS A 283 6.53 2.39 21.23
N PHE A 284 6.77 3.53 20.60
CA PHE A 284 7.91 3.70 19.69
C PHE A 284 8.72 4.96 19.93
N ILE A 285 10.02 4.87 19.63
CA ILE A 285 10.93 6.01 19.53
C ILE A 285 11.58 5.96 18.13
N PRO A 286 11.24 6.87 17.19
CA PRO A 286 11.96 6.97 15.93
C PRO A 286 13.36 7.54 16.16
N GLN A 287 14.31 7.13 15.32
CA GLN A 287 15.67 7.67 15.26
C GLN A 287 16.06 7.85 13.79
N VAL A 288 16.56 9.03 13.43
CA VAL A 288 17.06 9.30 12.07
C VAL A 288 18.46 8.72 11.93
N GLU A 289 18.62 7.74 11.04
CA GLU A 289 19.90 7.13 10.72
C GLU A 289 20.56 7.79 9.49
N HIS A 290 19.76 8.12 8.48
CA HIS A 290 20.21 8.79 7.26
C HIS A 290 19.21 9.89 6.88
N LYS A 291 19.71 10.97 6.28
CA LYS A 291 18.90 12.07 5.72
C LYS A 291 19.49 12.53 4.38
N ALA A 292 18.62 12.78 3.40
CA ALA A 292 18.96 13.48 2.16
C ALA A 292 17.88 14.53 1.88
N LYS A 293 18.27 15.72 1.43
CA LYS A 293 17.31 16.75 0.98
C LYS A 293 17.15 16.72 -0.53
N ASN A 294 15.96 17.09 -0.97
CA ASN A 294 15.66 17.39 -2.36
C ASN A 294 15.08 18.82 -2.39
N ASP A 295 15.95 19.79 -2.71
CA ASP A 295 15.60 21.21 -2.73
C ASP A 295 14.57 21.53 -3.85
N SER A 296 14.49 20.73 -4.92
CA SER A 296 13.49 20.88 -6.00
C SER A 296 12.08 20.45 -5.59
N ASP A 297 11.94 19.31 -4.91
CA ASP A 297 10.65 18.80 -4.42
C ASP A 297 10.27 19.36 -3.03
N ASN A 298 11.10 20.24 -2.46
CA ASN A 298 10.98 20.80 -1.12
C ASN A 298 10.72 19.71 -0.06
N SER A 299 11.58 18.68 -0.04
CA SER A 299 11.39 17.46 0.75
C SER A 299 12.70 16.94 1.37
N ILE A 300 12.57 16.04 2.35
CA ILE A 300 13.69 15.35 3.01
C ILE A 300 13.37 13.86 3.06
N ASP A 301 14.16 13.04 2.39
CA ASP A 301 14.14 11.60 2.55
C ASP A 301 14.93 11.21 3.80
N VAL A 302 14.27 10.51 4.72
CA VAL A 302 14.90 9.99 5.95
C VAL A 302 14.84 8.46 5.96
N THR A 303 15.90 7.83 6.46
CA THR A 303 15.85 6.44 6.91
C THR A 303 15.72 6.46 8.42
N LEU A 304 14.62 5.87 8.92
CA LEU A 304 14.29 5.79 10.33
C LEU A 304 14.59 4.39 10.86
N LYS A 305 15.20 4.32 12.03
CA LYS A 305 15.09 3.18 12.94
C LYS A 305 13.94 3.45 13.90
N LEU A 306 13.04 2.49 14.05
CA LEU A 306 11.96 2.53 15.02
C LEU A 306 12.36 1.63 16.19
N MET A 307 12.48 2.20 17.38
CA MET A 307 12.87 1.48 18.61
C MET A 307 11.65 1.24 19.50
N ASP A 308 11.61 0.16 20.29
CA ASP A 308 10.60 -0.02 21.35
C ASP A 308 10.83 0.99 22.48
N SER A 309 9.82 1.79 22.82
CA SER A 309 9.86 2.78 23.90
C SER A 309 10.18 2.17 25.27
N ASN A 310 9.72 0.93 25.51
CA ASN A 310 9.86 0.21 26.77
C ASN A 310 11.23 -0.48 26.86
N LYS A 311 11.88 -0.71 25.72
CA LYS A 311 13.16 -1.43 25.57
C LYS A 311 14.04 -0.62 24.63
N LYS A 312 14.57 0.50 25.13
CA LYS A 312 15.24 1.57 24.36
C LYS A 312 16.39 1.13 23.41
N GLU A 313 16.89 -0.09 23.55
CA GLU A 313 17.97 -0.68 22.74
C GLU A 313 17.46 -1.73 21.71
N THR A 314 16.15 -1.99 21.65
CA THR A 314 15.55 -2.94 20.70
C THR A 314 14.99 -2.21 19.48
N GLU A 315 15.68 -2.33 18.33
CA GLU A 315 15.14 -1.94 17.02
C GLU A 315 14.00 -2.88 16.64
N VAL A 316 12.81 -2.35 16.37
CA VAL A 316 11.69 -3.12 15.83
C VAL A 316 11.64 -3.06 14.31
N ALA A 317 11.99 -1.91 13.71
CA ALA A 317 11.89 -1.69 12.28
C ALA A 317 12.91 -0.69 11.74
N ARG A 318 13.23 -0.80 10.44
CA ARG A 318 14.05 0.16 9.71
C ARG A 318 13.45 0.44 8.33
N PHE A 319 13.04 1.67 8.06
CA PHE A 319 12.36 2.02 6.81
C PHE A 319 12.64 3.46 6.38
N SER A 320 12.48 3.74 5.08
CA SER A 320 12.62 5.09 4.52
C SER A 320 11.27 5.80 4.43
N LEU A 321 11.27 7.12 4.58
CA LEU A 321 10.07 7.95 4.57
C LEU A 321 10.42 9.37 4.07
N THR A 322 9.60 9.94 3.19
CA THR A 322 9.81 11.30 2.66
C THR A 322 9.02 12.33 3.47
N LEU A 323 9.72 13.16 4.25
CA LEU A 323 9.15 14.34 4.91
C LEU A 323 8.87 15.40 3.84
N LYS A 324 7.64 15.93 3.81
CA LYS A 324 7.17 16.83 2.76
C LYS A 324 6.06 17.76 3.24
N GLY A 325 5.70 18.75 2.42
CA GLY A 325 4.70 19.76 2.75
C GLY A 325 5.27 20.92 3.57
N PHE A 326 6.59 21.15 3.49
CA PHE A 326 7.26 22.30 4.10
C PHE A 326 6.80 23.62 3.47
N LYS A 327 7.02 24.72 4.20
CA LYS A 327 6.74 26.08 3.71
C LYS A 327 7.59 26.39 2.47
N PRO A 328 7.00 26.92 1.38
CA PRO A 328 7.74 27.22 0.15
C PRO A 328 8.58 28.48 0.30
N LEU A 329 9.76 28.51 -0.33
CA LEU A 329 10.66 29.68 -0.29
C LEU A 329 10.05 30.96 -0.91
N THR A 330 9.01 30.83 -1.73
CA THR A 330 8.24 31.97 -2.27
C THR A 330 7.47 32.76 -1.20
N ASP A 331 7.22 32.18 -0.03
CA ASP A 331 6.62 32.89 1.11
C ASP A 331 7.60 33.85 1.81
N LEU A 332 8.90 33.81 1.48
CA LEU A 332 9.89 34.77 1.99
C LEU A 332 9.53 36.22 1.63
N LYS A 333 8.70 36.48 0.61
CA LYS A 333 8.14 37.82 0.32
C LYS A 333 7.32 38.43 1.47
N ASN A 334 6.77 37.59 2.34
CA ASN A 334 5.99 37.99 3.52
C ASN A 334 6.80 37.87 4.83
N ASP A 335 7.67 36.86 4.88
CA ASP A 335 8.43 36.50 6.08
C ASP A 335 9.76 37.27 6.22
N LEU A 336 10.52 37.44 5.14
CA LEU A 336 11.85 38.05 5.18
C LEU A 336 11.74 39.57 5.19
N VAL A 337 12.37 40.19 6.18
CA VAL A 337 12.39 41.64 6.36
C VAL A 337 13.84 42.12 6.30
N LEU A 338 14.10 43.05 5.38
CA LEU A 338 15.34 43.80 5.28
C LEU A 338 15.10 45.21 5.85
N ALA A 339 16.05 45.72 6.63
CA ALA A 339 15.95 47.03 7.25
C ALA A 339 17.29 47.79 7.26
N ASN A 340 17.19 49.11 7.43
CA ASN A 340 18.35 49.99 7.58
C ASN A 340 19.26 49.55 8.74
N SER A 341 20.56 49.72 8.57
CA SER A 341 21.54 49.72 9.66
C SER A 341 22.41 50.98 9.57
N SER A 342 23.17 51.29 10.62
CA SER A 342 24.15 52.38 10.55
C SER A 342 25.22 52.12 9.48
N GLU A 343 25.66 50.87 9.33
CA GLU A 343 26.71 50.51 8.37
C GLU A 343 26.21 50.62 6.91
N LEU A 344 24.98 50.18 6.64
CA LEU A 344 24.33 50.33 5.33
C LEU A 344 24.02 51.80 5.04
N GLY A 345 23.58 52.52 6.06
CA GLY A 345 23.24 53.94 5.99
C GLY A 345 24.43 54.82 5.62
N THR A 346 25.60 54.60 6.24
CA THR A 346 26.85 55.28 5.86
C THR A 346 27.37 54.78 4.50
N TYR A 347 27.29 53.47 4.20
CA TYR A 347 27.73 52.93 2.91
C TYR A 347 27.02 53.61 1.72
N PHE A 348 25.70 53.77 1.78
CA PHE A 348 24.94 54.47 0.73
C PHE A 348 24.94 55.98 0.91
N GLY A 349 25.07 56.48 2.15
CA GLY A 349 25.22 57.89 2.48
C GLY A 349 26.32 58.56 1.68
N GLN A 350 27.54 58.02 1.76
CA GLN A 350 28.72 58.45 1.01
C GLN A 350 28.57 58.49 -0.53
N LYS A 351 27.53 57.84 -1.07
CA LYS A 351 27.30 57.71 -2.53
C LYS A 351 26.12 58.54 -3.01
N PHE A 352 25.09 58.68 -2.17
CA PHE A 352 23.79 59.20 -2.59
C PHE A 352 23.27 60.38 -1.78
N ARG A 353 23.78 60.65 -0.57
CA ARG A 353 23.23 61.67 0.35
C ARG A 353 23.13 63.04 -0.30
N ASP A 354 24.21 63.49 -0.95
CA ASP A 354 24.32 64.79 -1.60
C ASP A 354 23.89 64.78 -3.08
N SER A 355 23.39 63.64 -3.58
CA SER A 355 22.84 63.55 -4.94
C SER A 355 21.39 64.05 -4.98
N ASN A 356 20.96 64.60 -6.12
CA ASN A 356 19.56 65.03 -6.33
C ASN A 356 18.57 63.88 -6.09
N ASP A 357 17.35 64.19 -5.66
CA ASP A 357 16.25 63.21 -5.55
C ASP A 357 15.84 62.66 -6.92
N GLY A 358 15.09 61.54 -6.93
CA GLY A 358 14.61 60.87 -8.15
C GLY A 358 15.12 59.43 -8.29
N ASP A 359 15.03 58.88 -9.51
CA ASP A 359 15.48 57.52 -9.83
C ASP A 359 17.00 57.37 -9.64
N LYS A 360 17.40 56.25 -9.01
CA LYS A 360 18.79 55.86 -8.71
C LYS A 360 19.13 54.46 -9.22
N LEU A 361 18.21 53.77 -9.90
CA LEU A 361 18.35 52.36 -10.28
C LEU A 361 19.65 52.07 -11.04
N SER A 362 19.95 52.87 -12.06
CA SER A 362 21.17 52.73 -12.87
C SER A 362 22.46 53.05 -12.11
N GLN A 363 22.39 53.80 -11.00
CA GLN A 363 23.55 54.10 -10.14
C GLN A 363 23.73 53.01 -9.08
N VAL A 364 22.64 52.56 -8.43
CA VAL A 364 22.67 51.48 -7.44
C VAL A 364 23.14 50.16 -8.08
N ARG A 365 22.74 49.88 -9.33
CA ARG A 365 23.18 48.70 -10.09
C ARG A 365 24.68 48.66 -10.43
N GLN A 366 25.44 49.73 -10.22
CA GLN A 366 26.90 49.72 -10.36
C GLN A 366 27.60 49.04 -9.16
N TYR A 367 26.88 48.85 -8.05
CA TYR A 367 27.38 48.17 -6.86
C TYR A 367 26.79 46.77 -6.76
N ASP A 368 27.64 45.74 -6.76
CA ASP A 368 27.20 44.35 -6.53
C ASP A 368 26.42 44.27 -5.22
N VAL A 369 25.20 43.73 -5.29
CA VAL A 369 24.31 43.59 -4.14
C VAL A 369 24.97 42.76 -3.04
N LYS A 370 25.79 41.76 -3.39
CA LYS A 370 26.56 40.96 -2.41
C LYS A 370 27.56 41.78 -1.58
N SER A 371 27.99 42.95 -2.06
CA SER A 371 28.95 43.80 -1.35
C SER A 371 28.33 44.63 -0.21
N TRP A 372 27.01 44.83 -0.24
CA TRP A 372 26.31 45.71 0.72
C TRP A 372 25.09 45.09 1.38
N ILE A 373 24.46 44.04 0.81
CA ILE A 373 23.24 43.43 1.38
C ILE A 373 23.48 42.86 2.78
N ASP A 374 24.69 42.38 3.07
CA ASP A 374 25.02 41.87 4.41
C ASP A 374 25.10 42.95 5.48
N LYS A 375 25.26 44.23 5.08
CA LYS A 375 25.22 45.39 5.98
C LYS A 375 23.79 45.71 6.41
N ALA A 376 22.77 45.26 5.66
CA ALA A 376 21.38 45.43 6.07
C ALA A 376 21.07 44.61 7.33
N GLN A 377 20.21 45.16 8.19
CA GLN A 377 19.51 44.35 9.18
C GLN A 377 18.58 43.39 8.45
N LYS A 378 18.48 42.16 8.95
CA LYS A 378 17.75 41.06 8.32
C LYS A 378 17.06 40.24 9.39
N SER A 379 15.77 39.96 9.19
CA SER A 379 14.97 39.21 10.16
C SER A 379 13.85 38.41 9.48
N ILE A 380 13.33 37.41 10.18
CA ILE A 380 12.13 36.66 9.78
C ILE A 380 10.96 37.02 10.69
N ARG A 381 9.83 37.36 10.09
CA ARG A 381 8.55 37.58 10.78
C ARG A 381 8.00 36.24 11.27
N ARG A 382 7.79 36.10 12.58
CA ARG A 382 7.23 34.88 13.19
C ARG A 382 6.37 35.23 14.41
N GLY A 383 5.08 34.87 14.36
CA GLY A 383 4.15 35.08 15.47
C GLY A 383 4.00 36.55 15.90
N GLY A 384 4.10 37.49 14.96
CA GLY A 384 4.11 38.94 15.23
C GLY A 384 5.48 39.53 15.58
N ASN A 385 6.47 38.70 15.95
CA ASN A 385 7.83 39.12 16.27
C ASN A 385 8.75 39.10 15.04
N LEU A 386 9.89 39.78 15.14
CA LEU A 386 11.00 39.70 14.18
C LEU A 386 12.15 38.91 14.80
N ILE A 387 12.54 37.80 14.18
CA ILE A 387 13.68 36.98 14.57
C ILE A 387 14.90 37.45 13.76
N GLU A 388 15.86 38.08 14.42
CA GLU A 388 17.09 38.56 13.77
C GLU A 388 17.92 37.41 13.16
N LEU A 389 18.48 37.66 11.98
CA LEU A 389 19.38 36.74 11.28
C LEU A 389 20.82 37.28 11.27
N SER A 390 21.78 36.40 11.56
CA SER A 390 23.20 36.65 11.38
C SER A 390 23.69 36.08 10.05
N SER A 391 24.62 36.79 9.38
CA SER A 391 25.39 36.21 8.27
C SER A 391 26.55 35.41 8.83
N GLN A 392 26.69 34.16 8.39
CA GLN A 392 27.81 33.30 8.74
C GLN A 392 28.39 32.65 7.50
N GLU A 393 29.70 32.42 7.51
CA GLU A 393 30.40 31.70 6.46
C GLU A 393 30.58 30.25 6.87
N VAL A 394 29.99 29.35 6.07
CA VAL A 394 29.88 27.91 6.36
C VAL A 394 30.56 27.14 5.25
N LYS A 395 31.39 26.14 5.60
CA LYS A 395 31.95 25.21 4.61
C LYS A 395 30.87 24.25 4.15
N GLN A 396 30.67 24.15 2.83
CA GLN A 396 29.69 23.25 2.24
C GLN A 396 30.37 21.97 1.74
N GLY A 397 29.97 20.83 2.28
CA GLY A 397 30.51 19.51 1.92
C GLY A 397 31.98 19.29 2.30
N ASN A 398 32.62 18.31 1.66
CA ASN A 398 34.02 17.94 1.91
C ASN A 398 35.04 18.85 1.17
N GLY A 399 34.59 19.95 0.58
CA GLY A 399 35.42 20.88 -0.20
C GLY A 399 35.89 22.11 0.57
N SER A 400 36.61 22.99 -0.14
CA SER A 400 37.01 24.31 0.35
C SER A 400 35.96 25.42 0.11
N SER A 401 34.82 25.08 -0.51
CA SER A 401 33.73 26.02 -0.82
C SER A 401 33.09 26.56 0.46
N ILE A 402 33.32 27.85 0.70
CA ILE A 402 32.64 28.63 1.74
C ILE A 402 31.40 29.28 1.12
N VAL A 403 30.24 29.03 1.70
CA VAL A 403 28.98 29.71 1.35
C VAL A 403 28.52 30.61 2.49
N ARG A 404 27.94 31.76 2.13
CA ARG A 404 27.33 32.66 3.10
C ARG A 404 25.91 32.22 3.39
N VAL A 405 25.57 32.09 4.67
CA VAL A 405 24.27 31.63 5.16
C VAL A 405 23.69 32.68 6.08
N TRP A 406 22.41 33.02 5.91
CA TRP A 406 21.65 33.74 6.91
C TRP A 406 20.84 32.75 7.75
N LYS A 407 21.01 32.80 9.07
CA LYS A 407 20.29 31.95 10.04
C LYS A 407 20.06 32.73 11.35
N PRO A 408 19.13 32.32 12.22
CA PRO A 408 18.81 33.04 13.44
C PRO A 408 20.05 33.36 14.29
N SER A 409 20.13 34.58 14.79
CA SER A 409 21.17 34.98 15.76
C SER A 409 20.98 34.24 17.10
N SER A 410 19.73 33.91 17.46
CA SER A 410 19.40 33.12 18.65
C SER A 410 19.41 31.62 18.37
N GLY A 411 20.02 30.82 19.26
CA GLY A 411 19.98 29.35 19.21
C GLY A 411 18.65 28.68 19.62
N HIS A 412 17.52 29.42 19.63
CA HIS A 412 16.23 28.86 20.03
C HIS A 412 15.73 27.84 19.00
N GLY A 413 15.51 26.60 19.44
CA GLY A 413 15.13 25.46 18.59
C GLY A 413 13.93 25.73 17.67
N THR A 414 12.95 26.48 18.15
CA THR A 414 11.74 26.87 17.40
C THR A 414 11.99 27.76 16.18
N ASN A 415 13.21 28.29 16.00
CA ASN A 415 13.58 29.15 14.87
C ASN A 415 14.59 28.49 13.92
N LEU A 416 15.12 27.30 14.26
CA LEU A 416 16.21 26.65 13.53
C LEU A 416 15.82 26.07 12.15
N ASP A 417 14.55 26.17 11.76
CA ASP A 417 14.11 25.88 10.38
C ASP A 417 14.56 26.97 9.39
N ILE A 418 14.94 28.16 9.88
CA ILE A 418 15.49 29.22 9.04
C ILE A 418 16.96 28.95 8.73
N TYR A 419 17.24 28.58 7.49
CA TYR A 419 18.58 28.50 6.92
C TYR A 419 18.50 28.97 5.46
N LEU A 420 19.07 30.15 5.19
CA LEU A 420 19.05 30.79 3.88
C LEU A 420 20.49 30.85 3.34
N SER A 421 20.88 29.80 2.62
CA SER A 421 22.18 29.67 1.97
C SER A 421 22.23 30.48 0.68
N ASN A 422 23.31 31.26 0.51
CA ASN A 422 23.67 31.99 -0.70
C ASN A 422 22.49 32.78 -1.33
N PRO A 423 21.77 33.63 -0.56
CA PRO A 423 20.66 34.42 -1.09
C PRO A 423 21.16 35.45 -2.12
N ARG A 424 20.58 35.43 -3.32
CA ARG A 424 20.96 36.27 -4.46
C ARG A 424 19.85 37.28 -4.74
N PHE A 425 20.20 38.56 -4.72
CA PHE A 425 19.25 39.65 -4.91
C PHE A 425 19.61 40.51 -6.10
N LYS A 426 18.58 41.07 -6.73
CA LYS A 426 18.69 42.07 -7.79
C LYS A 426 17.82 43.27 -7.47
N VAL A 427 18.40 44.47 -7.59
CA VAL A 427 17.65 45.72 -7.42
C VAL A 427 16.76 45.94 -8.64
N THR A 428 15.45 45.94 -8.40
CA THR A 428 14.41 46.15 -9.41
C THR A 428 14.01 47.62 -9.50
N GLU A 429 13.95 48.31 -8.37
CA GLU A 429 13.68 49.75 -8.27
C GLU A 429 14.62 50.39 -7.24
N ALA A 430 15.06 51.63 -7.47
CA ALA A 430 15.75 52.45 -6.47
C ALA A 430 15.40 53.92 -6.68
N SER A 431 14.96 54.62 -5.63
CA SER A 431 14.67 56.07 -5.71
C SER A 431 15.12 56.79 -4.44
N LYS A 432 15.68 58.00 -4.60
CA LYS A 432 16.06 58.87 -3.49
C LYS A 432 14.98 59.91 -3.24
N LYS A 433 14.64 60.10 -1.95
CA LYS A 433 13.77 61.17 -1.46
C LYS A 433 14.35 61.75 -0.16
N GLY A 434 14.80 63.01 -0.19
CA GLY A 434 15.47 63.65 0.93
C GLY A 434 16.72 62.88 1.38
N HIS A 435 16.73 62.40 2.63
CA HIS A 435 17.80 61.56 3.17
C HIS A 435 17.50 60.06 3.14
N PHE A 436 16.49 59.61 2.36
CA PHE A 436 16.17 58.19 2.22
C PHE A 436 16.42 57.69 0.80
N LEU A 437 16.93 56.45 0.71
CA LEU A 437 17.00 55.66 -0.52
C LEU A 437 16.05 54.48 -0.37
N HIS A 438 14.97 54.50 -1.15
CA HIS A 438 13.94 53.48 -1.20
C HIS A 438 14.32 52.44 -2.25
N LEU A 439 14.53 51.18 -1.85
CA LEU A 439 14.91 50.08 -2.72
C LEU A 439 13.81 49.02 -2.79
N LYS A 440 13.61 48.45 -3.98
CA LYS A 440 12.99 47.12 -4.14
C LYS A 440 14.02 46.13 -4.66
N LEU A 441 14.04 44.95 -4.05
CA LEU A 441 14.91 43.84 -4.41
C LEU A 441 14.05 42.62 -4.77
N ASN A 442 14.37 41.96 -5.88
CA ASN A 442 13.93 40.58 -6.11
C ASN A 442 14.95 39.63 -5.47
N LEU A 443 14.50 38.69 -4.65
CA LEU A 443 15.29 37.51 -4.29
C LEU A 443 15.19 36.52 -5.46
N GLU A 444 16.25 36.43 -6.27
CA GLU A 444 16.31 35.60 -7.49
C GLU A 444 16.68 34.15 -7.20
N ALA A 445 17.40 33.87 -6.11
CA ALA A 445 17.69 32.50 -5.68
C ALA A 445 18.09 32.44 -4.20
N VAL A 446 17.83 31.31 -3.55
CA VAL A 446 18.33 30.95 -2.21
C VAL A 446 18.29 29.44 -2.06
N ASN A 447 19.17 28.85 -1.24
CA ASN A 447 19.23 27.40 -1.03
C ASN A 447 19.42 26.59 -2.32
N GLU A 448 20.12 27.17 -3.31
CA GLU A 448 20.29 26.66 -4.68
C GLU A 448 18.97 26.46 -5.47
N VAL A 449 17.86 27.03 -4.99
CA VAL A 449 16.58 27.13 -5.69
C VAL A 449 16.43 28.52 -6.31
N SER A 450 16.13 28.58 -7.61
CA SER A 450 15.74 29.83 -8.29
C SER A 450 14.32 30.23 -7.90
N LEU A 451 14.09 31.53 -7.71
CA LEU A 451 12.83 32.08 -7.24
C LEU A 451 12.32 33.20 -8.16
N ASP A 452 11.03 33.14 -8.49
CA ASP A 452 10.33 34.17 -9.24
C ASP A 452 9.48 35.05 -8.32
N ASN A 453 9.53 36.37 -8.55
CA ASN A 453 8.64 37.37 -7.96
C ASN A 453 8.65 37.46 -6.42
N VAL A 454 9.79 37.17 -5.78
CA VAL A 454 9.98 37.37 -4.33
C VAL A 454 10.53 38.78 -4.08
N MET A 455 9.62 39.75 -4.14
CA MET A 455 9.94 41.17 -3.96
C MET A 455 10.01 41.56 -2.49
N LEU A 456 11.07 42.26 -2.11
CA LEU A 456 11.30 42.82 -0.78
C LEU A 456 11.54 44.33 -0.90
N SER A 457 11.07 45.09 0.09
CA SER A 457 11.39 46.53 0.22
C SER A 457 12.50 46.73 1.24
N LEU A 458 13.36 47.73 1.00
CA LEU A 458 14.41 48.15 1.91
C LEU A 458 14.57 49.67 1.83
N ASP A 459 14.18 50.36 2.90
CA ASP A 459 14.40 51.79 3.05
C ASP A 459 15.70 52.03 3.81
N VAL A 460 16.61 52.82 3.22
CA VAL A 460 17.93 53.14 3.79
C VAL A 460 17.96 54.61 4.17
N HIS A 461 18.28 54.91 5.43
CA HIS A 461 18.57 56.27 5.88
C HIS A 461 20.02 56.59 5.52
N LEU A 462 20.22 57.54 4.60
CA LEU A 462 21.53 57.96 4.10
C LEU A 462 22.27 58.77 5.17
N LEU A 463 23.10 58.10 5.96
CA LEU A 463 23.91 58.74 7.01
C LEU A 463 25.09 59.53 6.41
N GLN A 464 25.85 60.21 7.26
CA GLN A 464 27.16 60.77 6.89
C GLN A 464 28.25 59.69 6.96
#